data_AF-A0A154QDS0-F1
#
_entry.id   AF-A0A154QDS0-F1
#
_cell.length_a   1.000
_cell.length_b   1.000
_cell.length_c   1.000
_cell.angle_alpha   90.00
_cell.angle_beta   90.00
_cell.angle_gamma   90.00
#
_symmetry.space_group_name_H-M   'P 1'
#
loop_
_entity.id
_entity.type
_entity.pdbx_description
1 polymer ?
#
loop_
_entity_poly.entity_id
_entity_poly.type
_entity_poly.pdbx_seq_one_letter_code
_entity_poly.pdbx_strand_id
1 'polypeptide(L)'
;MKRFIITLVVLCVVAIAGVGVFVVSGVYNIGADAHHTKPVYALMQALRERSIAHHAKDVVVPSLDDPQLILKGAGQYAAMCTGCHLAPGLGENEMRPGLYPQPPELAKFRPDPRQAFWVIKHGIKMSAMPAWGASHDDATIWSMVAFLQKMPDMTPAQYKDIVARAPQDHDMDEAGGHSHSHGGAAGEDAHGAAAMEGMAMAGEAGHSHDAADGDAHEHAAAPAVEAPLSMEGMKPGAVPTAEAVARTFQTALQRGDREAVLALLAPDVRVSEGGHTQTRDEYVAGHLGDDIKFLKAAKLTPVSLGSMPMGDTAMVGSESEIEAMIKGKSTTLRSREMLKLRKDGDSWKIVSVQWETAPVPGE
;
A
#
# COMPACT_ATOMS: atom_id res chain seq x y z
N MET A 1 -42.06 41.09 23.48
CA MET A 1 -41.66 39.66 23.52
C MET A 1 -42.24 38.84 22.36
N LYS A 2 -43.57 38.74 22.18
CA LYS A 2 -44.17 37.89 21.11
C LYS A 2 -43.70 38.21 19.68
N ARG A 3 -43.60 39.49 19.31
CA ARG A 3 -43.07 39.93 18.01
C ARG A 3 -41.58 39.58 17.83
N PHE A 4 -40.76 39.76 18.87
CA PHE A 4 -39.34 39.38 18.85
C PHE A 4 -39.14 37.87 18.66
N ILE A 5 -39.94 37.04 19.35
CA ILE A 5 -39.88 35.57 19.20
C ILE A 5 -40.28 35.16 17.79
N ILE A 6 -41.35 35.74 17.24
CA ILE A 6 -41.78 35.46 15.85
C ILE A 6 -40.69 35.87 14.86
N THR A 7 -40.08 37.05 15.01
CA THR A 7 -38.98 37.48 14.15
C THR A 7 -37.78 36.54 14.23
N LEU A 8 -37.40 36.09 15.44
CA LEU A 8 -36.31 35.12 15.62
C LEU A 8 -36.62 33.78 14.95
N VAL A 9 -37.84 33.26 15.11
CA VAL A 9 -38.28 32.00 14.49
C VAL A 9 -38.25 32.12 12.97
N VAL A 10 -38.77 33.21 12.41
CA VAL A 10 -38.74 33.44 10.96
C VAL A 10 -37.31 33.52 10.43
N LEU A 11 -36.41 34.23 11.14
CA LEU A 11 -34.99 34.29 10.76
C LEU A 11 -34.33 32.92 10.79
N CYS A 12 -34.60 32.10 11.81
CA CYS A 12 -34.10 30.72 11.88
C CYS A 12 -34.63 29.86 10.72
N VAL A 13 -35.92 29.95 10.40
CA VAL A 13 -36.51 29.21 9.28
C VAL A 13 -35.88 29.63 7.94
N VAL A 14 -35.71 30.94 7.71
CA VAL A 14 -35.06 31.46 6.51
C VAL A 14 -33.60 31.00 6.42
N ALA A 15 -32.87 31.01 7.54
CA ALA A 15 -31.49 30.52 7.59
C ALA A 15 -31.41 29.01 7.27
N ILE A 16 -32.27 28.19 7.88
CA ILE A 16 -32.34 26.73 7.61
C ILE A 16 -32.70 26.46 6.15
N ALA A 17 -33.70 27.16 5.61
CA ALA A 17 -34.07 27.04 4.20
C ALA A 17 -32.91 27.46 3.28
N GLY A 18 -32.19 28.53 3.61
CA GLY A 18 -31.01 28.97 2.88
C GLY A 18 -29.89 27.92 2.87
N VAL A 19 -29.60 27.30 4.02
CA VAL A 19 -28.64 26.18 4.11
C VAL A 19 -29.12 24.99 3.28
N GLY A 20 -30.41 24.65 3.34
CA GLY A 20 -31.00 23.56 2.54
C GLY A 20 -30.85 23.80 1.04
N VAL A 21 -31.17 25.01 0.57
CA VAL A 21 -30.98 25.40 -0.84
C VAL A 21 -29.50 25.33 -1.23
N PHE A 22 -28.59 25.82 -0.38
CA PHE A 22 -27.15 25.77 -0.65
C PHE A 22 -26.64 24.32 -0.80
N VAL A 23 -27.03 23.42 0.11
CA VAL A 23 -26.64 21.99 0.05
C VAL A 23 -27.18 21.33 -1.21
N VAL A 24 -28.46 21.55 -1.54
CA VAL A 24 -29.09 20.93 -2.72
C VAL A 24 -28.58 21.53 -4.03
N SER A 25 -28.10 22.77 -4.03
CA SER A 25 -27.65 23.45 -5.25
C SER A 25 -26.37 22.89 -5.87
N GLY A 26 -25.54 22.18 -5.11
CA GLY A 26 -24.26 21.63 -5.59
C GLY A 26 -23.19 22.67 -5.92
N VAL A 27 -23.41 23.96 -5.60
CA VAL A 27 -22.48 25.05 -5.94
C VAL A 27 -21.15 24.99 -5.18
N TYR A 28 -21.11 24.30 -4.04
CA TYR A 28 -19.90 24.13 -3.25
C TYR A 28 -19.06 22.96 -3.78
N ASN A 29 -17.92 23.27 -4.39
CA ASN A 29 -16.99 22.25 -4.85
C ASN A 29 -16.33 21.56 -3.65
N ILE A 30 -16.51 20.25 -3.52
CA ILE A 30 -15.95 19.41 -2.45
C ILE A 30 -14.62 18.75 -2.84
N GLY A 31 -14.13 18.99 -4.07
CA GLY A 31 -12.85 18.48 -4.54
C GLY A 31 -11.69 18.92 -3.63
N ALA A 32 -10.75 18.00 -3.36
CA ALA A 32 -9.59 18.28 -2.52
C ALA A 32 -8.63 19.31 -3.14
N ASP A 33 -8.67 19.45 -4.46
CA ASP A 33 -7.95 20.45 -5.26
C ASP A 33 -8.56 21.86 -5.14
N ALA A 34 -9.83 21.96 -4.74
CA ALA A 34 -10.52 23.23 -4.50
C ALA A 34 -10.32 23.67 -3.04
N HIS A 35 -9.24 24.42 -2.80
CA HIS A 35 -8.91 24.88 -1.46
C HIS A 35 -10.00 25.80 -0.85
N HIS A 36 -10.24 25.63 0.45
CA HIS A 36 -11.06 26.56 1.22
C HIS A 36 -10.55 28.00 1.07
N THR A 37 -11.47 28.96 1.17
CA THR A 37 -11.09 30.37 1.31
C THR A 37 -10.21 30.55 2.55
N LYS A 38 -9.28 31.52 2.54
CA LYS A 38 -8.33 31.74 3.66
C LYS A 38 -8.99 31.81 5.05
N PRO A 39 -10.12 32.52 5.24
CA PRO A 39 -10.79 32.56 6.55
C PRO A 39 -11.36 31.21 6.98
N VAL A 40 -11.96 30.46 6.04
CA VAL A 40 -12.51 29.13 6.32
C VAL A 40 -11.38 28.15 6.65
N TYR A 41 -10.29 28.17 5.88
CA TYR A 41 -9.11 27.38 6.15
C TYR A 41 -8.53 27.67 7.54
N ALA A 42 -8.35 28.94 7.90
CA ALA A 42 -7.83 29.34 9.20
C ALA A 42 -8.74 28.88 10.35
N LEU A 43 -10.06 28.98 10.19
CA LEU A 43 -11.02 28.49 11.17
C LEU A 43 -10.92 26.96 11.34
N MET A 44 -10.86 26.22 10.22
CA MET A 44 -10.74 24.76 10.25
C MET A 44 -9.42 24.30 10.86
N GLN A 45 -8.32 24.97 10.54
CA GLN A 45 -7.01 24.72 11.13
C GLN A 45 -7.04 24.96 12.65
N ALA A 46 -7.54 26.11 13.10
CA ALA A 46 -7.65 26.43 14.52
C ALA A 46 -8.56 25.44 15.28
N LEU A 47 -9.67 25.02 14.67
CA LEU A 47 -10.57 24.01 15.24
C LEU A 47 -9.85 22.67 15.40
N ARG A 48 -9.12 22.22 14.37
CA ARG A 48 -8.33 20.98 14.40
C ARG A 48 -7.27 21.02 15.51
N GLU A 49 -6.43 22.04 15.52
CA GLU A 49 -5.32 22.18 16.48
C GLU A 49 -5.81 22.25 17.93
N ARG A 50 -6.88 23.02 18.20
CA ARG A 50 -7.48 23.10 19.53
C ARG A 50 -8.14 21.80 19.96
N SER A 51 -8.79 21.09 19.04
CA SER A 51 -9.40 19.79 19.32
C SER A 51 -8.35 18.75 19.69
N ILE A 52 -7.29 18.63 18.88
CA ILE A 52 -6.16 17.73 19.16
C ILE A 52 -5.55 18.05 20.52
N ALA A 53 -5.25 19.32 20.81
CA ALA A 53 -4.68 19.73 22.09
C ALA A 53 -5.60 19.38 23.28
N HIS A 54 -6.92 19.54 23.13
CA HIS A 54 -7.88 19.21 24.17
C HIS A 54 -7.94 17.70 24.46
N HIS A 55 -7.95 16.87 23.42
CA HIS A 55 -8.08 15.42 23.59
C HIS A 55 -6.76 14.72 23.91
N ALA A 56 -5.62 15.31 23.53
CA ALA A 56 -4.30 14.78 23.83
C ALA A 56 -3.81 15.13 25.25
N LYS A 57 -4.44 16.07 25.95
CA LYS A 57 -3.94 16.63 27.23
C LYS A 57 -3.72 15.57 28.33
N ASP A 58 -4.56 14.53 28.35
CA ASP A 58 -4.56 13.48 29.37
C ASP A 58 -3.85 12.20 28.89
N VAL A 59 -3.28 12.20 27.68
CA VAL A 59 -2.51 11.07 27.14
C VAL A 59 -1.23 10.92 27.95
N VAL A 60 -1.04 9.78 28.62
CA VAL A 60 0.19 9.47 29.37
C VAL A 60 1.27 9.01 28.41
N VAL A 61 2.41 9.69 28.40
CA VAL A 61 3.55 9.36 27.53
C VAL A 61 4.42 8.31 28.23
N PRO A 62 4.58 7.10 27.66
CA PRO A 62 5.50 6.09 28.17
C PRO A 62 6.96 6.49 27.88
N SER A 63 7.92 5.69 28.34
CA SER A 63 9.31 5.87 27.91
C SER A 63 9.43 5.62 26.40
N LEU A 64 10.04 6.57 25.68
CA LEU A 64 10.20 6.52 24.22
C LEU A 64 11.64 6.21 23.78
N ASP A 65 12.54 5.93 24.73
CA ASP A 65 13.97 5.72 24.47
C ASP A 65 14.35 4.25 24.27
N ASP A 66 13.39 3.33 24.35
CA ASP A 66 13.63 1.91 24.10
C ASP A 66 14.05 1.67 22.63
N PRO A 67 15.26 1.14 22.36
CA PRO A 67 15.73 0.87 21.01
C PRO A 67 14.83 -0.10 20.22
N GLN A 68 14.20 -1.08 20.88
CA GLN A 68 13.30 -2.02 20.21
C GLN A 68 11.99 -1.34 19.79
N LEU A 69 11.47 -0.45 20.65
CA LEU A 69 10.29 0.35 20.35
C LEU A 69 10.54 1.28 19.15
N ILE A 70 11.70 1.95 19.12
CA ILE A 70 12.13 2.80 18.00
C ILE A 70 12.30 1.98 16.72
N LEU A 71 12.87 0.78 16.83
CA LEU A 71 13.09 -0.12 15.70
C LEU A 71 11.76 -0.61 15.11
N LYS A 72 10.79 -1.02 15.93
CA LYS A 72 9.42 -1.35 15.48
C LYS A 72 8.79 -0.14 14.78
N GLY A 73 8.88 1.03 15.42
CA GLY A 73 8.35 2.28 14.88
C GLY A 73 8.91 2.68 13.52
N ALA A 74 10.19 2.38 13.26
CA ALA A 74 10.82 2.64 11.96
C ALA A 74 10.16 1.84 10.83
N GLY A 75 9.89 0.55 11.07
CA GLY A 75 9.19 -0.31 10.10
C GLY A 75 7.76 0.18 9.85
N GLN A 76 7.02 0.46 10.92
CA GLN A 76 5.65 0.99 10.86
C GLN A 76 5.57 2.30 10.07
N TYR A 77 6.46 3.24 10.37
CA TYR A 77 6.54 4.52 9.68
C TYR A 77 6.84 4.34 8.19
N ALA A 78 7.82 3.48 7.87
CA ALA A 78 8.21 3.19 6.51
C ALA A 78 7.03 2.66 5.68
N ALA A 79 6.28 1.71 6.23
CA ALA A 79 5.15 1.06 5.57
C ALA A 79 3.94 1.99 5.37
N MET A 80 3.61 2.83 6.36
CA MET A 80 2.31 3.50 6.40
C MET A 80 2.35 5.03 6.29
N CYS A 81 3.46 5.67 6.68
CA CYS A 81 3.51 7.12 6.84
C CYS A 81 4.30 7.84 5.74
N THR A 82 5.29 7.18 5.13
CA THR A 82 6.22 7.82 4.18
C THR A 82 5.56 8.34 2.91
N GLY A 83 4.49 7.69 2.45
CA GLY A 83 3.74 8.12 1.27
C GLY A 83 3.14 9.53 1.41
N CYS A 84 2.74 9.92 2.62
CA CYS A 84 2.19 11.25 2.87
C CYS A 84 3.18 12.22 3.55
N HIS A 85 3.94 11.74 4.53
CA HIS A 85 4.76 12.56 5.43
C HIS A 85 6.25 12.62 5.07
N LEU A 86 6.66 11.91 4.01
CA LEU A 86 8.04 11.76 3.54
C LEU A 86 8.97 11.07 4.55
N ALA A 87 10.18 10.76 4.11
CA ALA A 87 11.25 10.19 4.93
C ALA A 87 12.53 11.03 4.76
N PRO A 88 13.53 10.90 5.64
CA PRO A 88 14.85 11.52 5.44
C PRO A 88 15.42 11.22 4.05
N GLY A 89 15.62 12.28 3.24
CA GLY A 89 16.14 12.19 1.89
C GLY A 89 15.13 11.80 0.80
N LEU A 90 13.85 11.65 1.15
CA LEU A 90 12.78 11.48 0.17
C LEU A 90 12.30 12.86 -0.31
N GLY A 91 12.30 13.07 -1.62
CA GLY A 91 11.70 14.25 -2.24
C GLY A 91 10.18 14.16 -2.31
N GLU A 92 9.54 15.21 -2.84
CA GLU A 92 8.11 15.18 -3.15
C GLU A 92 7.74 13.96 -4.02
N ASN A 93 6.55 13.41 -3.80
CA ASN A 93 6.03 12.26 -4.53
C ASN A 93 4.71 12.62 -5.24
N GLU A 94 4.19 11.71 -6.06
CA GLU A 94 3.00 11.96 -6.89
C GLU A 94 1.72 12.17 -6.08
N MET A 95 1.62 11.61 -4.87
CA MET A 95 0.43 11.76 -4.02
C MET A 95 0.36 13.14 -3.37
N ARG A 96 1.48 13.65 -2.84
CA ARG A 96 1.50 14.85 -1.99
C ARG A 96 0.81 16.08 -2.60
N PRO A 97 0.98 16.43 -3.88
CA PRO A 97 0.28 17.56 -4.49
C PRO A 97 -1.25 17.50 -4.36
N GLY A 98 -1.84 16.30 -4.34
CA GLY A 98 -3.29 16.09 -4.21
C GLY A 98 -3.79 16.00 -2.76
N LEU A 99 -2.90 16.00 -1.76
CA LEU A 99 -3.29 15.87 -0.36
C LEU A 99 -3.72 17.21 0.22
N TYR A 100 -4.96 17.25 0.72
CA TYR A 100 -5.53 18.41 1.38
C TYR A 100 -6.13 18.04 2.75
N PRO A 101 -5.70 18.69 3.85
CA PRO A 101 -4.58 19.63 3.94
C PRO A 101 -3.25 18.98 3.55
N GLN A 102 -2.26 19.81 3.21
CA GLN A 102 -0.89 19.34 2.97
C GLN A 102 -0.30 18.70 4.24
N PRO A 103 0.16 17.44 4.20
CA PRO A 103 0.77 16.79 5.34
C PRO A 103 2.13 17.39 5.69
N PRO A 104 2.44 17.61 6.98
CA PRO A 104 3.75 18.09 7.39
C PRO A 104 4.83 17.04 7.10
N GLU A 105 6.04 17.51 6.81
CA GLU A 105 7.22 16.66 6.63
C GLU A 105 7.79 16.26 7.98
N LEU A 106 7.42 15.07 8.45
CA LEU A 106 7.76 14.63 9.82
C LEU A 106 9.27 14.41 10.02
N ALA A 107 10.03 14.21 8.94
CA ALA A 107 11.49 14.12 8.99
C ALA A 107 12.19 15.45 9.37
N LYS A 108 11.46 16.58 9.44
CA LYS A 108 12.05 17.91 9.68
C LYS A 108 11.87 18.45 11.09
N PHE A 109 11.03 17.82 11.92
CA PHE A 109 10.74 18.32 13.28
C PHE A 109 10.26 17.20 14.19
N ARG A 110 10.30 17.44 15.50
CA ARG A 110 9.74 16.52 16.51
C ARG A 110 8.35 16.99 16.91
N PRO A 111 7.27 16.24 16.61
CA PRO A 111 5.95 16.57 17.10
C PRO A 111 5.84 16.32 18.61
N ASP A 112 4.91 17.00 19.29
CA ASP A 112 4.56 16.68 20.67
C ASP A 112 4.07 15.22 20.77
N PRO A 113 4.65 14.38 21.65
CA PRO A 113 4.31 12.95 21.69
C PRO A 113 2.85 12.65 21.99
N ARG A 114 2.19 13.47 22.82
CA ARG A 114 0.77 13.26 23.18
C ARG A 114 -0.12 13.52 21.98
N GLN A 115 0.14 14.62 21.28
CA GLN A 115 -0.60 14.97 20.06
C GLN A 115 -0.30 13.98 18.93
N ALA A 116 0.96 13.57 18.76
CA ALA A 116 1.35 12.58 17.76
C ALA A 116 0.61 11.25 17.99
N PHE A 117 0.61 10.74 19.22
CA PHE A 117 -0.14 9.54 19.58
C PHE A 117 -1.63 9.68 19.25
N TRP A 118 -2.26 10.77 19.69
CA TRP A 118 -3.69 11.00 19.46
C TRP A 118 -4.02 11.08 17.96
N VAL A 119 -3.23 11.81 17.18
CA VAL A 119 -3.42 11.97 15.74
C VAL A 119 -3.20 10.68 14.98
N ILE A 120 -2.19 9.89 15.34
CA ILE A 120 -1.95 8.57 14.70
C ILE A 120 -3.12 7.62 15.04
N LYS A 121 -3.55 7.58 16.30
CA LYS A 121 -4.64 6.72 16.76
C LYS A 121 -5.97 7.05 16.10
N HIS A 122 -6.32 8.33 15.98
CA HIS A 122 -7.66 8.76 15.58
C HIS A 122 -7.74 9.36 14.17
N GLY A 123 -6.60 9.57 13.51
CA GLY A 123 -6.53 10.22 12.22
C GLY A 123 -6.98 11.68 12.26
N ILE A 124 -7.22 12.25 11.09
CA ILE A 124 -7.78 13.61 10.97
C ILE A 124 -8.99 13.54 10.04
N LYS A 125 -10.16 13.87 10.59
CA LYS A 125 -11.42 13.90 9.85
C LYS A 125 -11.34 14.86 8.66
N MET A 126 -11.95 14.46 7.53
CA MET A 126 -11.92 15.19 6.25
C MET A 126 -10.48 15.45 5.75
N SER A 127 -9.60 14.46 5.92
CA SER A 127 -8.28 14.41 5.33
C SER A 127 -7.93 12.99 4.93
N ALA A 128 -6.80 12.80 4.26
CA ALA A 128 -6.26 11.48 3.95
C ALA A 128 -5.59 10.77 5.14
N MET A 129 -5.51 11.38 6.33
CA MET A 129 -4.88 10.77 7.51
C MET A 129 -5.84 9.78 8.19
N PRO A 130 -5.59 8.45 8.08
CA PRO A 130 -6.49 7.43 8.63
C PRO A 130 -6.35 7.29 10.15
N ALA A 131 -7.33 6.64 10.78
CA ALA A 131 -7.35 6.35 12.21
C ALA A 131 -6.72 4.97 12.48
N TRP A 132 -5.41 4.93 12.73
CA TRP A 132 -4.68 3.66 12.89
C TRP A 132 -5.07 2.86 14.13
N GLY A 133 -5.71 3.48 15.12
CA GLY A 133 -6.23 2.79 16.30
C GLY A 133 -7.35 1.80 16.03
N ALA A 134 -7.86 1.73 14.79
CA ALA A 134 -8.78 0.68 14.35
C ALA A 134 -8.08 -0.64 14.01
N SER A 135 -6.80 -0.59 13.62
CA SER A 135 -6.02 -1.77 13.22
C SER A 135 -4.78 -2.03 14.08
N HIS A 136 -4.33 -1.05 14.87
CA HIS A 136 -3.12 -1.16 15.68
C HIS A 136 -3.41 -0.81 17.14
N ASP A 137 -2.77 -1.56 18.04
CA ASP A 137 -2.84 -1.31 19.46
C ASP A 137 -2.01 -0.08 19.90
N ASP A 138 -2.21 0.34 21.14
CA ASP A 138 -1.53 1.53 21.68
C ASP A 138 0.00 1.36 21.72
N ALA A 139 0.50 0.14 21.97
CA ALA A 139 1.94 -0.13 21.99
C ALA A 139 2.56 0.10 20.61
N THR A 140 1.89 -0.36 19.55
CA THR A 140 2.34 -0.15 18.17
C THR A 140 2.26 1.31 17.76
N ILE A 141 1.23 2.04 18.18
CA ILE A 141 1.15 3.49 17.96
C ILE A 141 2.28 4.23 18.69
N TRP A 142 2.58 3.86 19.93
CA TRP A 142 3.71 4.44 20.67
C TRP A 142 5.06 4.13 20.01
N SER A 143 5.20 3.00 19.31
CA SER A 143 6.40 2.69 18.53
C SER A 143 6.65 3.72 17.43
N MET A 144 5.60 4.08 16.67
CA MET A 144 5.67 5.14 15.68
C MET A 144 6.04 6.47 16.30
N VAL A 145 5.40 6.85 17.41
CA VAL A 145 5.70 8.11 18.11
C VAL A 145 7.15 8.15 18.60
N ALA A 146 7.67 7.05 19.16
CA ALA A 146 9.06 6.95 19.59
C ALA A 146 10.03 7.16 18.42
N PHE A 147 9.74 6.55 17.26
CA PHE A 147 10.52 6.75 16.05
C PHE A 147 10.48 8.20 15.55
N LEU A 148 9.31 8.86 15.58
CA LEU A 148 9.17 10.28 15.22
C LEU A 148 10.05 11.21 16.07
N GLN A 149 10.40 10.83 17.31
CA GLN A 149 11.30 11.62 18.14
C GLN A 149 12.78 11.50 17.72
N LYS A 150 13.17 10.41 17.07
CA LYS A 150 14.56 10.15 16.64
C LYS A 150 14.81 10.48 15.17
N MET A 151 13.80 10.31 14.33
CA MET A 151 13.91 10.46 12.87
C MET A 151 14.50 11.80 12.40
N PRO A 152 14.20 12.97 12.99
CA PRO A 152 14.73 14.25 12.50
C PRO A 152 16.25 14.39 12.55
N ASP A 153 16.95 13.59 13.37
CA ASP A 153 18.42 13.59 13.43
C ASP A 153 19.06 12.58 12.47
N MET A 154 18.26 11.78 11.77
CA MET A 154 18.76 10.71 10.91
C MET A 154 19.14 11.22 9.53
N THR A 155 20.31 10.80 9.07
CA THR A 155 20.67 10.87 7.65
C THR A 155 19.82 9.89 6.83
N PRO A 156 19.69 10.10 5.51
CA PRO A 156 19.00 9.14 4.63
C PRO A 156 19.59 7.72 4.70
N ALA A 157 20.90 7.58 4.93
CA ALA A 157 21.56 6.30 5.10
C ALA A 157 21.17 5.61 6.41
N GLN A 158 21.15 6.35 7.53
CA GLN A 158 20.71 5.83 8.84
C GLN A 158 19.25 5.42 8.82
N TYR A 159 18.38 6.20 8.16
CA TYR A 159 16.97 5.86 7.97
C TYR A 159 16.81 4.52 7.22
N LYS A 160 17.52 4.35 6.10
CA LYS A 160 17.47 3.10 5.33
C LYS A 160 17.94 1.90 6.14
N ASP A 161 19.02 2.06 6.91
CA ASP A 161 19.59 1.02 7.75
C ASP A 161 18.64 0.60 8.90
N ILE A 162 18.01 1.56 9.60
CA ILE A 162 17.08 1.22 10.68
C ILE A 162 15.80 0.55 10.15
N VAL A 163 15.26 1.00 9.01
CA VAL A 163 14.08 0.38 8.38
C VAL A 163 14.39 -1.04 7.91
N ALA A 164 15.57 -1.28 7.33
CA ALA A 164 15.97 -2.61 6.87
C ALA A 164 16.13 -3.62 8.01
N ARG A 165 16.38 -3.15 9.25
CA ARG A 165 16.48 -3.99 10.45
C ARG A 165 15.16 -4.15 11.21
N ALA A 166 14.11 -3.42 10.83
CA ALA A 166 12.85 -3.46 11.54
C ALA A 166 12.20 -4.85 11.39
N PRO A 167 11.59 -5.39 12.47
CA PRO A 167 10.86 -6.66 12.39
C PRO A 167 9.68 -6.56 11.41
N GLN A 168 9.36 -7.67 10.73
CA GLN A 168 8.13 -7.78 9.94
C GLN A 168 6.93 -7.82 10.90
N ASP A 169 5.86 -7.13 10.53
CA ASP A 169 4.72 -6.91 11.42
C ASP A 169 3.80 -8.14 11.43
N HIS A 170 3.56 -8.71 12.60
CA HIS A 170 2.67 -9.87 12.81
C HIS A 170 1.28 -9.47 13.34
N ASP A 171 1.01 -8.16 13.51
CA ASP A 171 -0.20 -7.66 14.19
C ASP A 171 -1.40 -7.44 13.24
N MET A 172 -1.27 -7.79 11.95
CA MET A 172 -2.32 -7.61 10.93
C MET A 172 -3.10 -8.89 10.61
N ASP A 173 -2.79 -10.02 11.25
CA ASP A 173 -3.43 -11.32 10.96
C ASP A 173 -4.71 -11.59 11.79
N GLU A 174 -5.00 -10.79 12.82
CA GLU A 174 -6.01 -11.13 13.85
C GLU A 174 -7.24 -10.19 13.91
N ALA A 175 -7.60 -9.52 12.81
CA ALA A 175 -8.82 -8.70 12.75
C ALA A 175 -9.60 -8.85 11.43
N GLY A 176 -10.40 -9.92 11.34
CA GLY A 176 -11.64 -9.93 10.54
C GLY A 176 -11.56 -10.57 9.15
N GLY A 177 -11.72 -11.89 9.09
CA GLY A 177 -12.01 -12.60 7.85
C GLY A 177 -13.44 -12.34 7.35
N HIS A 178 -13.58 -11.47 6.34
CA HIS A 178 -14.74 -11.45 5.44
C HIS A 178 -14.26 -11.42 3.99
N SER A 179 -14.30 -12.59 3.37
CA SER A 179 -14.08 -12.79 1.93
C SER A 179 -15.26 -12.23 1.14
N HIS A 180 -15.01 -11.20 0.33
CA HIS A 180 -15.94 -10.75 -0.71
C HIS A 180 -15.65 -11.48 -2.02
N SER A 181 -16.44 -12.52 -2.30
CA SER A 181 -16.54 -13.13 -3.62
C SER A 181 -17.51 -12.33 -4.48
N HIS A 182 -17.04 -11.81 -5.62
CA HIS A 182 -17.88 -11.23 -6.66
C HIS A 182 -18.25 -12.31 -7.69
N GLY A 183 -19.42 -12.92 -7.52
CA GLY A 183 -20.12 -13.71 -8.53
C GLY A 183 -21.39 -12.98 -8.97
N GLY A 184 -21.56 -12.80 -10.28
CA GLY A 184 -22.60 -11.99 -10.92
C GLY A 184 -24.05 -12.45 -10.68
N ALA A 185 -24.96 -11.50 -10.85
CA ALA A 185 -26.37 -11.52 -10.52
C ALA A 185 -27.25 -12.40 -11.43
N ALA A 186 -28.35 -12.91 -10.87
CA ALA A 186 -29.69 -12.86 -11.49
C ALA A 186 -30.81 -13.17 -10.46
N GLY A 187 -31.77 -12.22 -10.33
CA GLY A 187 -33.23 -12.33 -10.08
C GLY A 187 -33.79 -13.27 -8.99
N GLU A 188 -34.89 -13.04 -8.28
CA GLU A 188 -36.03 -12.09 -8.32
C GLU A 188 -36.68 -12.08 -6.91
N ASP A 189 -37.37 -10.98 -6.58
CA ASP A 189 -38.60 -10.83 -5.79
C ASP A 189 -38.77 -11.27 -4.30
N ALA A 190 -39.19 -10.25 -3.53
CA ALA A 190 -40.38 -10.23 -2.66
C ALA A 190 -40.30 -10.51 -1.13
N HIS A 191 -40.61 -9.41 -0.40
CA HIS A 191 -41.39 -9.26 0.85
C HIS A 191 -40.82 -9.66 2.23
N GLY A 192 -40.91 -8.69 3.17
CA GLY A 192 -41.59 -8.96 4.46
C GLY A 192 -40.83 -8.66 5.75
N ALA A 193 -41.05 -7.47 6.28
CA ALA A 193 -41.22 -7.10 7.70
C ALA A 193 -40.55 -7.87 8.87
N ALA A 194 -39.81 -7.08 9.66
CA ALA A 194 -39.92 -6.88 11.11
C ALA A 194 -39.24 -7.83 12.14
N ALA A 195 -38.76 -7.13 13.17
CA ALA A 195 -38.60 -7.48 14.59
C ALA A 195 -37.23 -7.99 15.10
N MET A 196 -36.64 -7.16 15.98
CA MET A 196 -35.74 -7.58 17.05
C MET A 196 -36.52 -8.33 18.14
N GLU A 197 -35.90 -9.34 18.75
CA GLU A 197 -35.83 -9.56 20.21
C GLU A 197 -35.02 -10.86 20.48
N GLY A 198 -34.25 -10.93 21.58
CA GLY A 198 -33.95 -12.23 22.21
C GLY A 198 -32.50 -12.55 22.54
N MET A 199 -32.03 -12.02 23.67
CA MET A 199 -30.87 -12.50 24.43
C MET A 199 -31.12 -13.90 25.02
N ALA A 200 -30.15 -14.82 24.93
CA ALA A 200 -29.90 -15.84 25.96
C ALA A 200 -28.52 -16.50 25.79
N MET A 201 -27.63 -16.23 26.74
CA MET A 201 -26.45 -17.03 27.06
C MET A 201 -26.81 -18.05 28.14
N ALA A 202 -26.40 -19.31 27.99
CA ALA A 202 -25.96 -20.19 29.09
C ALA A 202 -25.58 -21.58 28.56
N GLY A 203 -24.48 -22.15 29.07
CA GLY A 203 -24.26 -23.60 29.04
C GLY A 203 -22.79 -24.01 29.05
N GLU A 204 -22.25 -24.22 30.24
CA GLU A 204 -20.91 -24.80 30.48
C GLU A 204 -20.78 -26.28 30.06
N ALA A 205 -19.53 -26.69 29.81
CA ALA A 205 -18.83 -27.86 30.38
C ALA A 205 -17.94 -28.58 29.34
N GLY A 206 -16.69 -28.84 29.76
CA GLY A 206 -15.57 -29.15 28.89
C GLY A 206 -15.38 -30.60 28.47
N HIS A 207 -14.34 -30.80 27.65
CA HIS A 207 -13.66 -32.08 27.44
C HIS A 207 -12.18 -31.83 27.10
N SER A 208 -11.29 -32.46 27.86
CA SER A 208 -9.87 -32.65 27.57
C SER A 208 -9.68 -33.76 26.54
N HIS A 209 -8.70 -33.64 25.63
CA HIS A 209 -7.85 -34.76 25.18
C HIS A 209 -6.56 -34.23 24.53
N ASP A 210 -5.43 -34.78 24.99
CA ASP A 210 -4.13 -34.80 24.31
C ASP A 210 -4.20 -35.39 22.89
N ALA A 211 -3.46 -34.80 21.94
CA ALA A 211 -2.57 -35.51 21.00
C ALA A 211 -1.89 -34.52 20.05
N ALA A 212 -0.61 -34.76 19.79
CA ALA A 212 0.20 -34.13 18.76
C ALA A 212 -0.26 -34.54 17.35
N ASP A 213 -0.22 -33.61 16.40
CA ASP A 213 0.49 -33.79 15.12
C ASP A 213 0.49 -32.46 14.35
N GLY A 214 1.56 -32.23 13.60
CA GLY A 214 1.78 -31.02 12.84
C GLY A 214 0.85 -30.91 11.64
N ASP A 215 0.30 -29.72 11.44
CA ASP A 215 -0.21 -29.29 10.15
C ASP A 215 0.18 -27.82 9.95
N ALA A 216 0.97 -27.60 8.91
CA ALA A 216 1.36 -26.28 8.44
C ALA A 216 0.14 -25.65 7.77
N HIS A 217 -0.51 -24.73 8.47
CA HIS A 217 -1.55 -23.90 7.86
C HIS A 217 -0.89 -22.75 7.09
N GLU A 218 -0.68 -23.05 5.81
CA GLU A 218 -0.36 -22.14 4.72
C GLU A 218 -1.54 -21.15 4.55
N HIS A 219 -1.38 -19.94 5.07
CA HIS A 219 -2.34 -18.86 4.84
C HIS A 219 -1.95 -18.14 3.55
N ALA A 220 -2.70 -18.46 2.49
CA ALA A 220 -2.67 -17.77 1.21
C ALA A 220 -2.89 -16.27 1.42
N ALA A 221 -1.86 -15.47 1.09
CA ALA A 221 -1.93 -14.02 1.08
C ALA A 221 -2.98 -13.55 0.06
N ALA A 222 -3.86 -12.64 0.48
CA ALA A 222 -4.70 -11.88 -0.43
C ALA A 222 -3.83 -11.01 -1.36
N PRO A 223 -4.20 -10.84 -2.64
CA PRO A 223 -3.33 -10.19 -3.63
C PRO A 223 -3.22 -8.70 -3.32
N ALA A 224 -2.00 -8.23 -3.08
CA ALA A 224 -1.68 -6.81 -3.12
C ALA A 224 -1.98 -6.29 -4.53
N VAL A 225 -2.81 -5.26 -4.65
CA VAL A 225 -2.93 -4.51 -5.90
C VAL A 225 -1.64 -3.70 -6.04
N GLU A 226 -0.67 -4.27 -6.76
CA GLU A 226 0.58 -3.60 -7.12
C GLU A 226 0.29 -2.36 -7.97
N ALA A 227 1.07 -1.30 -7.77
CA ALA A 227 1.12 -0.21 -8.73
C ALA A 227 1.62 -0.76 -10.07
N PRO A 228 1.02 -0.37 -11.21
CA PRO A 228 1.44 -0.88 -12.51
C PRO A 228 2.93 -0.63 -12.72
N LEU A 229 3.65 -1.62 -13.23
CA LEU A 229 5.07 -1.52 -13.55
C LEU A 229 5.28 -0.34 -14.50
N SER A 230 5.91 0.72 -13.98
CA SER A 230 6.20 1.92 -14.75
C SER A 230 7.54 1.79 -15.46
N MET A 231 7.52 2.07 -16.76
CA MET A 231 8.70 2.15 -17.62
C MET A 231 9.29 3.56 -17.65
N GLU A 232 8.74 4.49 -16.87
CA GLU A 232 9.11 5.90 -16.87
C GLU A 232 10.59 6.08 -16.50
N GLY A 233 11.31 6.85 -17.32
CA GLY A 233 12.73 7.11 -17.14
C GLY A 233 13.67 6.00 -17.65
N MET A 234 13.15 4.87 -18.13
CA MET A 234 13.96 3.84 -18.79
C MET A 234 14.26 4.25 -20.22
N LYS A 235 15.53 4.18 -20.60
CA LYS A 235 15.99 4.55 -21.94
C LYS A 235 16.61 3.34 -22.63
N PRO A 236 16.23 3.05 -23.89
CA PRO A 236 16.92 2.03 -24.67
C PRO A 236 18.42 2.29 -24.72
N GLY A 237 19.23 1.28 -24.41
CA GLY A 237 20.68 1.33 -24.46
C GLY A 237 21.34 2.11 -23.31
N ALA A 238 20.64 2.45 -22.23
CA ALA A 238 21.27 3.12 -21.09
C ALA A 238 22.28 2.23 -20.35
N VAL A 239 22.01 0.92 -20.28
CA VAL A 239 22.90 -0.13 -19.77
C VAL A 239 22.86 -1.34 -20.72
N PRO A 240 23.54 -1.28 -21.89
CA PRO A 240 23.41 -2.29 -22.95
C PRO A 240 23.73 -3.72 -22.52
N THR A 241 24.69 -3.89 -21.61
CA THR A 241 25.08 -5.20 -21.07
C THR A 241 24.02 -5.82 -20.17
N ALA A 242 23.29 -5.00 -19.41
CA ALA A 242 22.19 -5.49 -18.57
C ALA A 242 20.98 -5.85 -19.43
N GLU A 243 20.68 -5.04 -20.44
CA GLU A 243 19.64 -5.37 -21.44
C GLU A 243 19.95 -6.65 -22.22
N ALA A 244 21.23 -6.94 -22.50
CA ALA A 244 21.64 -8.20 -23.11
C ALA A 244 21.35 -9.40 -22.19
N VAL A 245 21.55 -9.26 -20.87
CA VAL A 245 21.18 -10.30 -19.90
C VAL A 245 19.67 -10.49 -19.86
N ALA A 246 18.87 -9.42 -19.84
CA ALA A 246 17.41 -9.51 -19.89
C ALA A 246 16.91 -10.27 -21.14
N ARG A 247 17.44 -9.93 -22.32
CA ARG A 247 17.12 -10.65 -23.57
C ARG A 247 17.53 -12.13 -23.52
N THR A 248 18.68 -12.43 -22.91
CA THR A 248 19.17 -13.80 -22.77
C THR A 248 18.27 -14.60 -21.83
N PHE A 249 17.83 -14.00 -20.73
CA PHE A 249 16.90 -14.59 -19.77
C PHE A 249 15.54 -14.92 -20.42
N GLN A 250 14.94 -13.97 -21.13
CA GLN A 250 13.68 -14.19 -21.85
C GLN A 250 13.83 -15.28 -22.93
N THR A 251 14.94 -15.29 -23.66
CA THR A 251 15.23 -16.32 -24.66
C THR A 251 15.39 -17.71 -24.03
N ALA A 252 16.04 -17.79 -22.86
CA ALA A 252 16.23 -19.04 -22.13
C ALA A 252 14.87 -19.60 -21.65
N LEU A 253 13.99 -18.74 -21.12
CA LEU A 253 12.63 -19.12 -20.75
C LEU A 253 11.83 -19.66 -21.95
N GLN A 254 11.84 -18.96 -23.09
CA GLN A 254 11.12 -19.39 -24.31
C GLN A 254 11.66 -20.71 -24.89
N ARG A 255 12.97 -20.95 -24.79
CA ARG A 255 13.60 -22.21 -25.24
C ARG A 255 13.38 -23.36 -24.25
N GLY A 256 12.99 -23.04 -23.02
CA GLY A 256 12.93 -23.97 -21.90
C GLY A 256 14.30 -24.44 -21.42
N ASP A 257 15.31 -23.59 -21.57
CA ASP A 257 16.67 -23.86 -21.10
C ASP A 257 16.79 -23.47 -19.62
N ARG A 258 16.38 -24.39 -18.76
CA ARG A 258 16.35 -24.20 -17.31
C ARG A 258 17.75 -23.89 -16.75
N GLU A 259 18.80 -24.51 -17.26
CA GLU A 259 20.16 -24.27 -16.78
C GLU A 259 20.62 -22.85 -17.12
N ALA A 260 20.35 -22.38 -18.34
CA ALA A 260 20.65 -21.00 -18.74
C ALA A 260 19.86 -19.98 -17.91
N VAL A 261 18.59 -20.25 -17.59
CA VAL A 261 17.80 -19.40 -16.69
C VAL A 261 18.48 -19.30 -15.32
N LEU A 262 18.78 -20.45 -14.70
CA LEU A 262 19.41 -20.51 -13.37
C LEU A 262 20.78 -19.83 -13.32
N ALA A 263 21.54 -19.88 -14.42
CA ALA A 263 22.84 -19.24 -14.53
C ALA A 263 22.75 -17.70 -14.51
N LEU A 264 21.62 -17.12 -14.91
CA LEU A 264 21.43 -15.66 -14.93
C LEU A 264 20.86 -15.12 -13.61
N LEU A 265 20.16 -15.96 -12.86
CA LEU A 265 19.62 -15.62 -11.55
C LEU A 265 20.72 -15.56 -10.49
N ALA A 266 20.66 -14.57 -9.60
CA ALA A 266 21.48 -14.52 -8.38
C ALA A 266 20.95 -15.54 -7.34
N PRO A 267 21.78 -16.04 -6.40
CA PRO A 267 21.31 -16.93 -5.35
C PRO A 267 20.22 -16.31 -4.46
N ASP A 268 20.27 -15.00 -4.27
CA ASP A 268 19.36 -14.19 -3.46
C ASP A 268 18.19 -13.57 -4.27
N VAL A 269 17.91 -14.07 -5.49
CA VAL A 269 16.85 -13.50 -6.33
C VAL A 269 15.47 -13.62 -5.70
N ARG A 270 14.68 -12.56 -5.84
CA ARG A 270 13.25 -12.55 -5.57
C ARG A 270 12.47 -12.50 -6.88
N VAL A 271 11.48 -13.37 -7.03
CA VAL A 271 10.58 -13.38 -8.19
C VAL A 271 9.20 -12.98 -7.69
N SER A 272 8.60 -11.95 -8.29
CA SER A 272 7.25 -11.50 -7.97
C SER A 272 6.34 -11.58 -9.19
N GLU A 273 5.17 -12.16 -9.04
CA GLU A 273 4.11 -12.15 -10.06
C GLU A 273 2.75 -12.10 -9.38
N GLY A 274 1.87 -11.21 -9.83
CA GLY A 274 0.50 -11.13 -9.31
C GLY A 274 0.40 -10.86 -7.81
N GLY A 275 1.37 -10.14 -7.23
CA GLY A 275 1.45 -9.85 -5.80
C GLY A 275 2.04 -10.96 -4.93
N HIS A 276 2.48 -12.10 -5.51
CA HIS A 276 3.17 -13.16 -4.79
C HIS A 276 4.68 -13.07 -5.03
N THR A 277 5.45 -12.85 -3.95
CA THR A 277 6.91 -12.87 -4.01
C THR A 277 7.46 -14.18 -3.46
N GLN A 278 8.32 -14.83 -4.23
CA GLN A 278 8.97 -16.09 -3.89
C GLN A 278 10.50 -15.96 -3.95
N THR A 279 11.18 -16.84 -3.22
CA THR A 279 12.63 -17.03 -3.27
C THR A 279 13.03 -17.78 -4.54
N ARG A 280 14.34 -17.78 -4.82
CA ARG A 280 14.92 -18.61 -5.89
C ARG A 280 14.52 -20.07 -5.77
N ASP A 281 14.64 -20.67 -4.59
CA ASP A 281 14.44 -22.11 -4.42
C ASP A 281 12.97 -22.50 -4.61
N GLU A 282 12.05 -21.68 -4.09
CA GLU A 282 10.60 -21.81 -4.33
C GLU A 282 10.26 -21.66 -5.81
N TYR A 283 10.83 -20.63 -6.47
CA TYR A 283 10.62 -20.42 -7.90
C TYR A 283 11.06 -21.62 -8.72
N VAL A 284 12.25 -22.15 -8.41
CA VAL A 284 12.87 -23.24 -9.15
C VAL A 284 12.11 -24.54 -8.91
N ALA A 285 11.70 -24.83 -7.68
CA ALA A 285 10.95 -26.03 -7.34
C ALA A 285 9.53 -26.02 -7.94
N GLY A 286 8.89 -24.85 -8.01
CA GLY A 286 7.53 -24.67 -8.52
C GLY A 286 7.47 -23.95 -9.87
N HIS A 287 7.27 -22.63 -9.83
CA HIS A 287 6.73 -21.86 -10.96
C HIS A 287 7.61 -21.82 -12.22
N LEU A 288 8.95 -21.97 -12.10
CA LEU A 288 9.85 -21.95 -13.27
C LEU A 288 9.48 -23.01 -14.32
N GLY A 289 9.00 -24.17 -13.87
CA GLY A 289 8.57 -25.23 -14.79
C GLY A 289 7.33 -24.84 -15.60
N ASP A 290 6.41 -24.11 -14.99
CA ASP A 290 5.15 -23.71 -15.62
C ASP A 290 5.34 -22.47 -16.49
N ASP A 291 6.18 -21.51 -16.09
CA ASP A 291 6.56 -20.37 -16.91
C ASP A 291 7.23 -20.81 -18.22
N ILE A 292 8.16 -21.77 -18.14
CA ILE A 292 8.82 -22.33 -19.32
C ILE A 292 7.79 -22.98 -20.25
N LYS A 293 6.85 -23.77 -19.71
CA LYS A 293 5.80 -24.41 -20.53
C LYS A 293 4.91 -23.35 -21.19
N PHE A 294 4.52 -22.33 -20.44
CA PHE A 294 3.68 -21.24 -20.93
C PHE A 294 4.39 -20.45 -22.02
N LEU A 295 5.60 -19.94 -21.75
CA LEU A 295 6.36 -19.09 -22.66
C LEU A 295 6.84 -19.82 -23.91
N LYS A 296 7.08 -21.14 -23.83
CA LYS A 296 7.42 -21.97 -25.01
C LYS A 296 6.26 -22.12 -25.98
N ALA A 297 5.02 -22.14 -25.49
CA ALA A 297 3.82 -22.24 -26.31
C ALA A 297 3.30 -20.87 -26.76
N ALA A 298 3.72 -19.79 -26.08
CA ALA A 298 3.27 -18.45 -26.34
C ALA A 298 3.96 -17.80 -27.55
N LYS A 299 3.19 -17.00 -28.30
CA LYS A 299 3.74 -16.12 -29.33
C LYS A 299 3.94 -14.74 -28.73
N LEU A 300 5.18 -14.42 -28.39
CA LEU A 300 5.57 -13.14 -27.81
C LEU A 300 6.05 -12.16 -28.88
N THR A 301 5.47 -10.96 -28.90
CA THR A 301 5.93 -9.84 -29.73
C THR A 301 6.52 -8.76 -28.82
N PRO A 302 7.84 -8.52 -28.85
CA PRO A 302 8.45 -7.45 -28.05
C PRO A 302 7.92 -6.08 -28.47
N VAL A 303 7.50 -5.27 -27.49
CA VAL A 303 6.98 -3.91 -27.69
C VAL A 303 8.04 -2.87 -27.36
N SER A 304 8.64 -2.96 -26.17
CA SER A 304 9.62 -2.00 -25.68
C SER A 304 10.67 -2.67 -24.79
N LEU A 305 11.87 -2.11 -24.76
CA LEU A 305 12.94 -2.48 -23.83
C LEU A 305 13.72 -1.22 -23.49
N GLY A 306 13.93 -0.97 -22.21
CA GLY A 306 14.75 0.13 -21.73
C GLY A 306 15.47 -0.25 -20.46
N SER A 307 16.49 0.53 -20.12
CA SER A 307 17.22 0.36 -18.88
C SER A 307 17.47 1.68 -18.17
N MET A 308 17.75 1.59 -16.87
CA MET A 308 18.11 2.71 -16.02
C MET A 308 19.31 2.31 -15.15
N PRO A 309 20.46 3.02 -15.24
CA PRO A 309 21.60 2.76 -14.37
C PRO A 309 21.32 3.19 -12.93
N MET A 310 21.71 2.37 -11.97
CA MET A 310 21.50 2.59 -10.53
C MET A 310 22.77 2.22 -9.75
N GLY A 311 23.89 2.88 -10.06
CA GLY A 311 25.20 2.60 -9.48
C GLY A 311 25.72 1.22 -9.90
N ASP A 312 25.94 0.34 -8.93
CA ASP A 312 26.36 -1.06 -9.17
C ASP A 312 25.19 -1.98 -9.56
N THR A 313 23.98 -1.42 -9.64
CA THR A 313 22.79 -2.10 -10.12
C THR A 313 22.25 -1.44 -11.39
N ALA A 314 21.40 -2.16 -12.11
CA ALA A 314 20.64 -1.63 -13.24
C ALA A 314 19.21 -2.15 -13.15
N MET A 315 18.25 -1.30 -13.48
CA MET A 315 16.90 -1.75 -13.79
C MET A 315 16.76 -1.91 -15.29
N VAL A 316 16.15 -3.01 -15.72
CA VAL A 316 15.80 -3.26 -17.11
C VAL A 316 14.32 -3.59 -17.14
N GLY A 317 13.56 -2.76 -17.85
CA GLY A 317 12.14 -3.01 -18.08
C GLY A 317 11.92 -3.48 -19.51
N SER A 318 11.04 -4.45 -19.70
CA SER A 318 10.57 -4.88 -21.02
C SER A 318 9.05 -4.97 -21.05
N GLU A 319 8.47 -4.66 -22.21
CA GLU A 319 7.06 -4.91 -22.50
C GLU A 319 6.95 -5.82 -23.72
N SER A 320 6.08 -6.83 -23.64
CA SER A 320 5.79 -7.76 -24.73
C SER A 320 4.29 -8.01 -24.83
N GLU A 321 3.80 -8.21 -26.05
CA GLU A 321 2.44 -8.69 -26.29
C GLU A 321 2.44 -10.20 -26.44
N ILE A 322 1.48 -10.86 -25.79
CA ILE A 322 1.28 -12.31 -25.80
C ILE A 322 -0.08 -12.59 -26.41
N GLU A 323 -0.11 -13.31 -27.53
CA GLU A 323 -1.34 -13.85 -28.09
C GLU A 323 -1.71 -15.13 -27.32
N ALA A 324 -2.81 -15.10 -26.57
CA ALA A 324 -3.30 -16.24 -25.79
C ALA A 324 -4.77 -16.55 -26.10
N MET A 325 -5.14 -17.83 -26.06
CA MET A 325 -6.52 -18.27 -26.20
C MET A 325 -7.18 -18.36 -24.82
N ILE A 326 -8.04 -17.39 -24.48
CA ILE A 326 -8.78 -17.36 -23.21
C ILE A 326 -10.25 -17.67 -23.51
N LYS A 327 -10.78 -18.75 -22.93
CA LYS A 327 -12.19 -19.19 -23.13
C LYS A 327 -12.58 -19.35 -24.62
N GLY A 328 -11.63 -19.73 -25.48
CA GLY A 328 -11.86 -19.91 -26.92
C GLY A 328 -11.85 -18.63 -27.77
N LYS A 329 -11.60 -17.45 -27.17
CA LYS A 329 -11.37 -16.18 -27.89
C LYS A 329 -9.87 -15.86 -27.88
N SER A 330 -9.32 -15.51 -29.04
CA SER A 330 -7.96 -14.95 -29.12
C SER A 330 -7.95 -13.61 -28.40
N THR A 331 -7.09 -13.47 -27.38
CA THR A 331 -6.95 -12.26 -26.59
C THR A 331 -5.49 -11.86 -26.57
N THR A 332 -5.22 -10.59 -26.85
CA THR A 332 -3.88 -10.01 -26.73
C THR A 332 -3.65 -9.54 -25.29
N LEU A 333 -2.67 -10.15 -24.62
CA LEU A 333 -2.23 -9.73 -23.29
C LEU A 333 -0.96 -8.89 -23.41
N ARG A 334 -0.83 -7.85 -22.60
CA ARG A 334 0.42 -7.12 -22.43
C ARG A 334 1.11 -7.61 -21.17
N SER A 335 2.29 -8.19 -21.34
CA SER A 335 3.17 -8.60 -20.27
C SER A 335 4.25 -7.54 -20.09
N ARG A 336 4.41 -7.06 -18.85
CA ARG A 336 5.49 -6.19 -18.41
C ARG A 336 6.42 -6.98 -17.51
N GLU A 337 7.71 -6.83 -17.76
CA GLU A 337 8.77 -7.42 -16.96
C GLU A 337 9.66 -6.31 -16.43
N MET A 338 9.94 -6.35 -15.13
CA MET A 338 10.93 -5.50 -14.47
C MET A 338 12.02 -6.36 -13.85
N LEU A 339 13.24 -6.20 -14.35
CA LEU A 339 14.42 -6.87 -13.82
C LEU A 339 15.30 -5.89 -13.07
N LYS A 340 15.69 -6.25 -11.85
CA LYS A 340 16.82 -5.60 -11.17
C LYS A 340 18.04 -6.50 -11.31
N LEU A 341 19.12 -5.95 -11.85
CA LEU A 341 20.38 -6.64 -12.01
C LEU A 341 21.45 -6.02 -11.13
N ARG A 342 22.34 -6.85 -10.61
CA ARG A 342 23.54 -6.44 -9.87
C ARG A 342 24.77 -6.93 -10.60
N LYS A 343 25.84 -6.12 -10.65
CA LYS A 343 27.11 -6.57 -11.20
C LYS A 343 27.68 -7.72 -10.39
N ASP A 344 28.21 -8.71 -11.10
CA ASP A 344 28.93 -9.87 -10.59
C ASP A 344 30.19 -10.06 -11.46
N GLY A 345 31.29 -9.43 -11.03
CA GLY A 345 32.48 -9.23 -11.85
C GLY A 345 32.19 -8.41 -13.11
N ASP A 346 32.55 -8.96 -14.28
CA ASP A 346 32.26 -8.38 -15.60
C ASP A 346 30.87 -8.74 -16.14
N SER A 347 30.07 -9.48 -15.36
CA SER A 347 28.74 -9.98 -15.74
C SER A 347 27.64 -9.35 -14.88
N TRP A 348 26.38 -9.59 -15.24
CA TRP A 348 25.22 -9.17 -14.47
C TRP A 348 24.43 -10.37 -14.01
N LYS A 349 23.93 -10.32 -12.76
CA LYS A 349 23.00 -11.32 -12.20
C LYS A 349 21.68 -10.66 -11.87
N ILE A 350 20.59 -11.34 -12.17
CA ILE A 350 19.24 -10.89 -11.85
C ILE A 350 18.98 -11.15 -10.37
N VAL A 351 18.73 -10.08 -9.61
CA VAL A 351 18.45 -10.11 -8.16
C VAL A 351 16.97 -9.86 -7.85
N SER A 352 16.21 -9.36 -8.83
CA SER A 352 14.75 -9.26 -8.73
C SER A 352 14.12 -9.46 -10.11
N VAL A 353 13.04 -10.22 -10.17
CA VAL A 353 12.13 -10.33 -11.32
C VAL A 353 10.75 -9.90 -10.84
N GLN A 354 10.07 -9.04 -11.59
CA GLN A 354 8.68 -8.69 -11.35
C GLN A 354 7.92 -8.77 -12.67
N TRP A 355 6.85 -9.57 -12.71
CA TRP A 355 5.99 -9.72 -13.88
C TRP A 355 4.58 -9.23 -13.59
N GLU A 356 4.04 -8.49 -14.55
CA GLU A 356 2.65 -8.06 -14.56
C GLU A 356 2.05 -8.37 -15.93
N THR A 357 0.91 -9.05 -15.96
CA THR A 357 0.19 -9.33 -17.22
C THR A 357 -1.21 -8.74 -17.14
N ALA A 358 -1.54 -7.88 -18.10
CA ALA A 358 -2.85 -7.23 -18.19
C ALA A 358 -3.42 -7.37 -19.61
N PRO A 359 -4.76 -7.49 -19.78
CA PRO A 359 -5.38 -7.41 -21.11
C PRO A 359 -5.09 -6.05 -21.77
N VAL A 360 -4.84 -6.04 -23.07
CA VAL A 360 -4.75 -4.79 -23.83
C VAL A 360 -6.15 -4.19 -23.95
N PRO A 361 -6.43 -2.95 -23.47
CA PRO A 361 -7.75 -2.35 -23.60
C PRO A 361 -8.07 -2.05 -25.07
N GLY A 362 -9.04 -2.74 -25.67
CA GLY A 362 -9.48 -2.44 -27.05
C GLY A 362 -10.03 -3.57 -27.93
N GLU A 363 -10.24 -4.81 -27.45
CA GLU A 363 -10.79 -5.94 -28.24
C GLU A 363 -11.96 -6.71 -27.59
#